data_AF-A0A815FEU8-F1
#
_entry.id   AF-A0A815FEU8-F1
#
_cell.length_a   1.000
_cell.length_b   1.000
_cell.length_c   1.000
_cell.angle_alpha   90.00
_cell.angle_beta   90.00
_cell.angle_gamma   90.00
#
_symmetry.space_group_name_H-M   'P 1'
#
loop_
_entity.id
_entity.type
_entity.pdbx_description
1 polymer ?
#
loop_
_entity_poly.entity_id
_entity_poly.type
_entity_poly.pdbx_seq_one_letter_code
_entity_poly.pdbx_strand_id
1 'polypeptide(L)'
;MRFALIVSNAAVARPALRLNAQNFHMGDTTLNYVFYKPSDYYNQLKKSLQLIQQNARDQSNYSHMNNKKYYDRNRSNPHYDINDTILIRIHGLRSKLDPQFTLTPKIAIQKQHPTYWVRDQMNDQITRVHVHSIPQHLSSFIVLFELNHLSSSNTLLFEKINLLFRFLFRLGNTIFSWGSMNTELQSVICMNLFTWLSLALLINLQDAFPGWYSRAQPFCKVCCPAELSTTIMSSNYSCTCSNASPYVNPGEK
;
A
#
# COMPACT_ATOMS: atom_id res chain seq x y z
N MET A 1 -18.96 -5.62 8.94
CA MET A 1 -17.89 -6.63 8.92
C MET A 1 -16.56 -5.89 8.81
N ARG A 2 -15.65 -6.09 9.76
CA ARG A 2 -14.33 -5.46 9.77
C ARG A 2 -13.28 -6.55 9.72
N PHE A 3 -12.46 -6.54 8.69
CA PHE A 3 -11.38 -7.51 8.56
C PHE A 3 -10.18 -6.82 7.93
N ALA A 4 -9.03 -7.00 8.56
CA ALA A 4 -7.77 -6.54 8.02
C ALA A 4 -7.23 -7.62 7.09
N LEU A 5 -6.99 -7.27 5.83
CA LEU A 5 -6.27 -8.14 4.91
C LEU A 5 -4.88 -7.56 4.67
N ILE A 6 -3.86 -8.24 5.21
CA ILE A 6 -2.51 -7.99 4.72
C ILE A 6 -2.38 -8.78 3.42
N VAL A 7 -2.29 -8.09 2.30
CA VAL A 7 -1.99 -8.72 1.02
C VAL A 7 -0.51 -8.52 0.78
N SER A 8 0.23 -9.56 1.17
CA SER A 8 1.65 -9.57 0.91
C SER A 8 1.91 -10.22 -0.45
N ASN A 9 2.39 -9.41 -1.38
CA ASN A 9 3.34 -9.92 -2.35
C ASN A 9 4.70 -9.89 -1.62
N ALA A 10 5.27 -11.05 -1.29
CA ALA A 10 6.50 -11.31 -0.52
C ALA A 10 6.49 -11.25 1.02
N ALA A 11 6.83 -12.41 1.57
CA ALA A 11 7.89 -12.63 2.55
C ALA A 11 8.70 -11.38 2.97
N VAL A 12 8.57 -11.08 4.27
CA VAL A 12 9.55 -10.44 5.17
C VAL A 12 9.54 -8.90 5.29
N ALA A 13 9.48 -8.52 6.57
CA ALA A 13 9.23 -7.22 7.19
C ALA A 13 10.44 -6.27 7.23
N ARG A 14 10.19 -4.97 7.50
CA ARG A 14 10.87 -4.14 8.55
C ARG A 14 10.36 -2.68 8.64
N PRO A 15 10.72 -1.91 9.71
CA PRO A 15 9.87 -0.89 10.34
C PRO A 15 10.29 0.58 10.11
N ALA A 16 9.50 1.47 10.74
CA ALA A 16 9.27 2.90 10.50
C ALA A 16 10.38 3.90 10.88
N LEU A 17 10.36 5.05 10.18
CA LEU A 17 11.23 6.22 10.35
C LEU A 17 10.54 7.36 11.14
N ARG A 18 11.30 8.04 12.00
CA ARG A 18 10.95 9.30 12.69
C ARG A 18 11.74 10.47 12.10
N LEU A 19 11.11 11.64 11.97
CA LEU A 19 11.73 12.90 11.52
C LEU A 19 11.86 13.89 12.69
N ASN A 20 13.02 14.53 12.80
CA ASN A 20 13.29 15.65 13.70
C ASN A 20 13.50 16.94 12.88
N ALA A 21 12.85 18.02 13.29
CA ALA A 21 13.05 19.36 12.76
C ALA A 21 14.10 20.10 13.61
N GLN A 22 15.11 20.71 12.98
CA GLN A 22 16.07 21.59 13.65
C GLN A 22 16.18 22.94 12.93
N ASN A 23 15.84 23.98 13.69
CA ASN A 23 16.23 25.38 13.77
C ASN A 23 17.13 25.99 12.69
N PHE A 24 16.62 27.05 12.05
CA PHE A 24 17.41 28.07 11.36
C PHE A 24 17.69 29.25 12.32
N HIS A 25 18.96 29.56 12.55
CA HIS A 25 19.42 30.81 13.17
C HIS A 25 19.82 31.79 12.06
N MET A 26 19.02 32.83 11.82
CA MET A 26 19.51 34.04 11.15
C MET A 26 20.02 34.99 12.25
N GLY A 27 21.34 35.17 12.30
CA GLY A 27 21.96 36.23 13.10
C GLY A 27 21.69 37.61 12.47
N ASP A 28 21.56 38.61 13.34
CA ASP A 28 21.26 40.03 13.10
C ASP A 28 19.82 40.42 12.70
N THR A 29 18.97 40.42 13.72
CA THR A 29 17.57 40.87 13.68
C THR A 29 17.36 42.39 13.87
N THR A 30 18.31 43.28 13.53
CA THR A 30 18.04 44.75 13.58
C THR A 30 18.81 45.63 12.58
N LEU A 31 19.04 45.18 11.34
CA LEU A 31 19.53 46.10 10.30
C LEU A 31 18.37 46.85 9.65
N ASN A 32 18.19 48.12 10.04
CA ASN A 32 17.29 49.04 9.35
C ASN A 32 17.84 49.32 7.93
N TYR A 33 17.22 48.74 6.91
CA TYR A 33 17.55 49.02 5.52
C TYR A 33 17.02 50.40 5.14
N VAL A 34 17.92 51.36 4.90
CA VAL A 34 17.57 52.68 4.34
C VAL A 34 17.86 52.66 2.84
N PHE A 35 16.83 52.88 2.02
CA PHE A 35 16.96 52.96 0.57
C PHE A 35 16.95 54.43 0.13
N TYR A 36 18.01 54.88 -0.56
CA TYR A 36 18.13 56.28 -1.00
C TYR A 36 17.59 56.50 -2.41
N LYS A 37 17.58 55.45 -3.24
CA LYS A 37 17.03 55.47 -4.60
C LYS A 37 16.04 54.31 -4.79
N PRO A 38 14.98 54.48 -5.61
CA PRO A 38 14.05 53.40 -5.93
C PRO A 38 14.73 52.14 -6.51
N SER A 39 15.86 52.30 -7.21
CA SER A 39 16.67 51.19 -7.76
C SER A 39 17.34 50.35 -6.68
N ASP A 40 17.61 50.90 -5.50
CA ASP A 40 18.36 50.23 -4.43
C ASP A 40 17.54 49.09 -3.85
N TYR A 41 16.23 49.30 -3.70
CA TYR A 41 15.28 48.26 -3.29
C TYR A 41 15.28 47.09 -4.28
N TYR A 42 15.18 47.37 -5.58
CA TYR A 42 15.16 46.34 -6.61
C TYR A 42 16.45 45.52 -6.61
N ASN A 43 17.61 46.18 -6.51
CA ASN A 43 18.91 45.52 -6.48
C ASN A 43 19.08 44.66 -5.22
N GLN A 44 18.63 45.15 -4.06
CA GLN A 44 18.66 44.41 -2.80
C GLN A 44 17.73 43.18 -2.84
N LEU A 45 16.53 43.33 -3.40
CA LEU A 45 15.60 42.22 -3.60
C LEU A 45 16.21 41.16 -4.54
N LYS A 46 16.80 41.57 -5.66
CA LYS A 46 17.47 40.68 -6.61
C LYS A 46 18.61 39.90 -5.94
N LYS A 47 19.46 40.58 -5.16
CA LYS A 47 20.55 39.95 -4.41
C LYS A 47 20.04 38.96 -3.37
N SER A 48 18.99 39.32 -2.65
CA SER A 48 18.35 38.45 -1.65
C SER A 48 17.75 37.19 -2.30
N LEU A 49 17.07 37.34 -3.44
CA LEU A 49 16.52 36.22 -4.19
C LEU A 49 17.61 35.29 -4.74
N GLN A 50 18.71 35.84 -5.25
CA GLN A 50 19.86 35.05 -5.69
C GLN A 50 20.46 34.24 -4.53
N LEU A 51 20.60 34.86 -3.36
CA LEU A 51 21.10 34.17 -2.16
C LEU A 51 20.16 33.04 -1.72
N ILE A 52 18.85 33.30 -1.68
CA ILE A 52 17.84 32.28 -1.35
C ILE A 52 17.88 31.13 -2.35
N GLN A 53 17.96 31.43 -3.64
CA GLN A 53 18.03 30.41 -4.70
C GLN A 53 19.30 29.58 -4.60
N GLN A 54 20.45 30.21 -4.30
CA GLN A 54 21.71 29.51 -4.09
C GLN A 54 21.63 28.60 -2.87
N ASN A 55 21.14 29.10 -1.73
CA ASN A 55 20.95 28.30 -0.52
C ASN A 55 20.00 27.12 -0.76
N ALA A 56 18.92 27.30 -1.50
CA ALA A 56 18.00 26.22 -1.85
C ALA A 56 18.67 25.13 -2.70
N ARG A 57 19.50 25.52 -3.68
CA ARG A 57 20.30 24.58 -4.48
C ARG A 57 21.30 23.83 -3.61
N ASP A 58 21.99 24.53 -2.73
CA ASP A 58 23.01 23.93 -1.86
C ASP A 58 22.37 22.96 -0.85
N GLN A 59 21.21 23.29 -0.29
CA GLN A 59 20.45 22.37 0.57
C GLN A 59 19.92 21.14 -0.17
N SER A 60 19.45 21.31 -1.40
CA SER A 60 19.02 20.19 -2.24
C SER A 60 20.20 19.25 -2.53
N ASN A 61 21.34 19.81 -2.95
CA ASN A 61 22.57 19.06 -3.21
C ASN A 61 23.06 18.33 -1.96
N TYR A 62 23.10 19.02 -0.82
CA TYR A 62 23.48 18.45 0.47
C TYR A 62 22.57 17.29 0.87
N SER A 63 21.25 17.47 0.74
CA SER A 63 20.26 16.43 1.03
C SER A 63 20.43 15.23 0.09
N HIS A 64 20.67 15.46 -1.21
CA HIS A 64 20.95 14.39 -2.17
C HIS A 64 22.23 13.62 -1.83
N MET A 65 23.31 14.32 -1.46
CA MET A 65 24.57 13.70 -1.05
C MET A 65 24.42 12.88 0.24
N ASN A 66 23.72 13.41 1.24
CA ASN A 66 23.49 12.70 2.51
C ASN A 66 22.57 11.50 2.32
N ASN A 67 21.49 11.65 1.55
CA ASN A 67 20.63 10.53 1.18
C ASN A 67 21.43 9.47 0.44
N LYS A 68 22.25 9.86 -0.56
CA LYS A 68 23.14 8.92 -1.25
C LYS A 68 24.08 8.20 -0.27
N LYS A 69 24.76 8.93 0.62
CA LYS A 69 25.63 8.31 1.64
C LYS A 69 24.86 7.34 2.55
N TYR A 70 23.66 7.71 2.99
CA TYR A 70 22.81 6.85 3.81
C TYR A 70 22.37 5.60 3.04
N TYR A 71 21.89 5.76 1.82
CA TYR A 71 21.45 4.65 0.96
C TYR A 71 22.61 3.77 0.53
N ASP A 72 23.81 4.32 0.28
CA ASP A 72 25.00 3.54 -0.08
C ASP A 72 25.54 2.78 1.15
N ARG A 73 25.52 3.38 2.34
CA ARG A 73 25.91 2.71 3.60
C ARG A 73 24.94 1.61 4.01
N ASN A 74 23.65 1.85 3.86
CA ASN A 74 22.58 0.93 4.25
C ASN A 74 21.99 0.19 3.05
N ARG A 75 22.72 0.15 1.92
CA ARG A 75 22.27 -0.61 0.76
C ARG A 75 22.32 -2.07 1.17
N SER A 76 21.16 -2.67 1.45
CA SER A 76 21.04 -4.10 1.29
C SER A 76 21.58 -4.40 -0.10
N ASN A 77 22.59 -5.26 -0.18
CA ASN A 77 23.17 -5.69 -1.43
C ASN A 77 22.39 -6.94 -1.84
N PRO A 78 21.18 -6.82 -2.43
CA PRO A 78 20.38 -8.00 -2.74
C PRO A 78 21.15 -8.82 -3.77
N HIS A 79 21.40 -10.07 -3.39
CA HIS A 79 21.86 -11.09 -4.32
C HIS A 79 20.65 -11.95 -4.65
N TYR A 80 20.43 -12.15 -5.93
CA TYR A 80 19.44 -13.08 -6.44
C TYR A 80 20.18 -14.29 -7.01
N ASP A 81 19.61 -15.47 -6.83
CA ASP A 81 20.14 -16.70 -7.35
C ASP A 81 19.49 -17.08 -8.69
N ILE A 82 20.13 -18.00 -9.40
CA ILE A 82 19.59 -18.50 -10.67
C ILE A 82 18.28 -19.22 -10.36
N ASN A 83 17.27 -19.01 -11.20
CA ASN A 83 15.89 -19.44 -11.07
C ASN A 83 15.02 -18.63 -10.09
N ASP A 84 15.56 -17.59 -9.44
CA ASP A 84 14.73 -16.68 -8.66
C ASP A 84 13.72 -15.96 -9.55
N THR A 85 12.48 -15.91 -9.05
CA THR A 85 11.41 -15.14 -9.68
C THR A 85 11.43 -13.71 -9.17
N ILE A 86 11.61 -12.76 -10.08
CA ILE A 86 11.78 -11.34 -9.79
C ILE A 86 10.85 -10.48 -10.63
N LEU A 87 10.44 -9.34 -10.06
CA LEU A 87 9.75 -8.27 -10.79
C LEU A 87 10.73 -7.16 -11.14
N ILE A 88 10.44 -6.37 -12.17
CA ILE A 88 11.35 -5.32 -12.63
C ILE A 88 10.62 -4.00 -12.68
N ARG A 89 11.26 -2.95 -12.20
CA ARG A 89 10.75 -1.59 -12.30
C ARG A 89 10.71 -1.19 -13.78
N ILE A 90 9.53 -0.83 -14.29
CA ILE A 90 9.42 -0.28 -15.66
C ILE A 90 9.95 1.16 -15.62
N HIS A 91 10.80 1.51 -16.57
CA HIS A 91 11.34 2.86 -16.70
C HIS A 91 10.59 3.58 -17.83
N GLY A 92 10.31 4.87 -17.67
CA GLY A 92 9.61 5.67 -18.68
C GLY A 92 8.53 6.60 -18.13
N LEU A 93 7.82 7.26 -19.04
CA LEU A 93 6.64 8.08 -18.72
C LEU A 93 5.52 7.18 -18.21
N ARG A 94 5.04 7.46 -17.00
CA ARG A 94 4.01 6.68 -16.31
C ARG A 94 3.00 7.61 -15.66
N SER A 95 1.74 7.23 -15.73
CA SER A 95 0.67 7.85 -14.97
C SER A 95 0.80 7.50 -13.49
N LYS A 96 0.19 8.29 -12.59
CA LYS A 96 0.21 8.05 -11.14
C LYS A 96 -0.40 6.69 -10.73
N LEU A 97 -1.25 6.12 -11.58
CA LEU A 97 -1.94 4.85 -11.35
C LEU A 97 -1.29 3.66 -12.07
N ASP A 98 -0.26 3.88 -12.89
CA ASP A 98 0.39 2.80 -13.60
C ASP A 98 1.21 1.95 -12.63
N PRO A 99 1.24 0.61 -12.79
CA PRO A 99 1.98 -0.27 -11.90
C PRO A 99 3.46 0.12 -11.93
N GLN A 100 4.14 0.14 -10.78
CA GLN A 100 5.55 0.52 -10.69
C GLN A 100 6.51 -0.59 -11.16
N PHE A 101 6.05 -1.83 -11.20
CA PHE A 101 6.82 -3.00 -11.63
C PHE A 101 6.12 -3.75 -12.76
N THR A 102 6.85 -4.62 -13.45
CA THR A 102 6.29 -5.53 -14.45
C THR A 102 5.22 -6.39 -13.80
N LEU A 103 4.10 -6.59 -14.50
CA LEU A 103 3.03 -7.48 -14.07
C LEU A 103 3.41 -8.94 -14.23
N THR A 104 4.25 -9.25 -15.23
CA THR A 104 4.77 -10.58 -15.50
C THR A 104 6.04 -10.82 -14.67
N PRO A 105 6.13 -11.97 -13.97
CA PRO A 105 7.35 -12.37 -13.32
C PRO A 105 8.42 -12.70 -14.35
N LYS A 106 9.67 -12.44 -14.00
CA LYS A 106 10.84 -12.85 -14.78
C LYS A 106 11.72 -13.77 -13.95
N ILE A 107 12.41 -14.69 -14.61
CA ILE A 107 13.30 -15.64 -13.95
C ILE A 107 14.75 -15.20 -14.18
N ALA A 108 15.55 -15.09 -13.12
CA ALA A 108 16.98 -14.87 -13.25
C ALA A 108 17.65 -16.11 -13.86
N ILE A 109 18.20 -16.00 -15.07
CA ILE A 109 18.83 -17.12 -15.78
C ILE A 109 20.36 -17.09 -15.69
N GLN A 110 20.95 -15.92 -15.48
CA GLN A 110 22.40 -15.75 -15.32
C GLN A 110 22.71 -14.62 -14.35
N LYS A 111 23.61 -14.91 -13.41
CA LYS A 111 24.07 -13.99 -12.36
C LYS A 111 25.38 -13.31 -12.80
N GLN A 112 25.36 -11.98 -12.94
CA GLN A 112 26.55 -11.16 -13.25
C GLN A 112 26.52 -9.84 -12.46
N HIS A 113 26.52 -9.95 -11.12
CA HIS A 113 26.32 -8.82 -10.21
C HIS A 113 27.20 -7.61 -10.60
N PRO A 114 26.64 -6.37 -10.68
CA PRO A 114 25.30 -5.94 -10.25
C PRO A 114 24.22 -6.08 -11.33
N THR A 115 24.46 -6.87 -12.37
CA THR A 115 23.53 -7.07 -13.48
C THR A 115 23.06 -8.52 -13.55
N TYR A 116 21.84 -8.74 -14.00
CA TYR A 116 21.26 -10.07 -14.13
C TYR A 116 20.68 -10.21 -15.53
N TRP A 117 20.84 -11.39 -16.11
CA TRP A 117 20.05 -11.76 -17.28
C TRP A 117 18.79 -12.43 -16.81
N VAL A 118 17.68 -11.93 -17.29
CA VAL A 118 16.35 -12.36 -16.87
C VAL A 118 15.55 -12.77 -18.09
N ARG A 119 14.77 -13.82 -17.94
CA ARG A 119 13.85 -14.33 -18.96
C ARG A 119 12.43 -14.04 -18.54
N ASP A 120 11.66 -13.38 -19.38
CA ASP A 120 10.22 -13.22 -19.15
C ASP A 120 9.51 -14.57 -19.32
N GLN A 121 8.65 -14.92 -18.37
CA GLN A 121 7.93 -16.20 -18.40
C GLN A 121 6.90 -16.29 -19.54
N MET A 122 6.38 -15.16 -20.03
CA MET A 122 5.28 -15.18 -21.00
C MET A 122 5.75 -15.21 -22.45
N ASN A 123 6.81 -14.48 -22.77
CA ASN A 123 7.28 -14.31 -24.16
C ASN A 123 8.72 -14.82 -24.38
N ASP A 124 9.33 -15.44 -23.38
CA ASP A 124 10.71 -15.96 -23.38
C ASP A 124 11.79 -14.90 -23.70
N GLN A 125 11.44 -13.61 -23.65
CA GLN A 125 12.37 -12.54 -23.98
C GLN A 125 13.43 -12.42 -22.88
N ILE A 126 14.69 -12.51 -23.30
CA ILE A 126 15.84 -12.32 -22.41
C ILE A 126 16.22 -10.85 -22.39
N THR A 127 16.34 -10.27 -21.20
CA THR A 127 16.74 -8.88 -21.00
C THR A 127 17.83 -8.78 -19.95
N ARG A 128 18.67 -7.75 -20.08
CA ARG A 128 19.74 -7.45 -19.13
C ARG A 128 19.29 -6.36 -18.16
N VAL A 129 19.33 -6.64 -16.87
CA VAL A 129 18.68 -5.83 -15.84
C VAL A 129 19.64 -5.54 -14.70
N HIS A 130 19.81 -4.26 -14.37
CA HIS A 130 20.60 -3.87 -13.22
C HIS A 130 19.85 -4.17 -11.92
N VAL A 131 20.54 -4.61 -10.88
CA VAL A 131 19.98 -5.00 -9.57
C VAL A 131 19.11 -3.92 -8.94
N HIS A 132 19.41 -2.65 -9.23
CA HIS A 132 18.63 -1.49 -8.73
C HIS A 132 17.22 -1.39 -9.34
N SER A 133 16.99 -2.03 -10.49
CA SER A 133 15.66 -2.13 -11.10
C SER A 133 14.84 -3.28 -10.50
N ILE A 134 15.45 -4.15 -9.69
CA ILE A 134 14.78 -5.27 -9.03
C ILE A 134 14.39 -4.78 -7.62
N PRO A 135 13.11 -4.88 -7.22
CA PRO A 135 12.71 -4.51 -5.88
C PRO A 135 13.36 -5.45 -4.86
N GLN A 136 13.97 -4.87 -3.82
CA GLN A 136 14.58 -5.62 -2.71
C GLN A 136 13.55 -6.42 -1.91
N HIS A 137 12.34 -5.87 -1.82
CA HIS A 137 11.18 -6.48 -1.21
C HIS A 137 10.03 -6.31 -2.20
N LEU A 138 9.30 -7.38 -2.51
CA LEU A 138 8.02 -7.17 -3.19
C LEU A 138 7.17 -6.32 -2.25
N SER A 139 6.51 -5.32 -2.79
CA SER A 139 5.66 -4.44 -2.00
C SER A 139 4.50 -5.26 -1.45
N SER A 140 4.58 -5.63 -0.18
CA SER A 140 3.40 -5.99 0.59
C SER A 140 2.60 -4.72 0.83
N PHE A 141 1.29 -4.81 0.67
CA PHE A 141 0.40 -3.71 0.96
C PHE A 141 -0.67 -4.22 1.92
N ILE A 142 -0.93 -3.44 2.96
CA ILE A 142 -1.98 -3.75 3.91
C ILE A 142 -3.25 -3.09 3.39
N VAL A 143 -4.29 -3.89 3.14
CA VAL A 143 -5.61 -3.37 2.80
C VAL A 143 -6.55 -3.65 3.96
N LEU A 144 -7.00 -2.58 4.61
CA LEU A 144 -8.00 -2.67 5.65
C LEU A 144 -9.37 -2.55 4.99
N PHE A 145 -10.19 -3.58 5.10
CA PHE A 145 -11.57 -3.57 4.63
C PHE A 145 -12.53 -3.45 5.81
N GLU A 146 -13.23 -2.33 5.83
CA GLU A 146 -14.42 -2.17 6.64
C GLU A 146 -15.64 -2.18 5.71
N LEU A 147 -16.31 -3.34 5.65
CA LEU A 147 -17.54 -3.52 4.91
C LEU A 147 -18.71 -3.43 5.89
N ASN A 148 -19.22 -2.23 6.10
CA ASN A 148 -20.41 -2.02 6.93
C ASN A 148 -21.68 -2.30 6.14
N HIS A 149 -21.74 -1.80 4.91
CA HIS A 149 -22.83 -2.03 3.96
C HIS A 149 -22.22 -2.23 2.57
N LEU A 150 -22.55 -3.36 1.93
CA LEU A 150 -22.24 -3.56 0.53
C LEU A 150 -23.37 -2.96 -0.31
N SER A 151 -23.00 -2.24 -1.37
CA SER A 151 -23.97 -1.72 -2.34
C SER A 151 -24.72 -2.86 -3.02
N SER A 152 -25.90 -2.57 -3.58
CA SER A 152 -26.63 -3.58 -4.34
C SER A 152 -25.82 -4.06 -5.55
N SER A 153 -26.02 -5.32 -5.93
CA SER A 153 -25.25 -6.02 -6.97
C SER A 153 -25.24 -5.33 -8.33
N ASN A 154 -26.24 -4.48 -8.60
CA ASN A 154 -26.45 -3.81 -9.87
C ASN A 154 -25.74 -2.44 -9.96
N THR A 155 -24.99 -2.05 -8.93
CA THR A 155 -24.30 -0.75 -8.89
C THR A 155 -22.89 -0.84 -9.46
N LEU A 156 -22.43 0.24 -10.12
CA LEU A 156 -21.04 0.36 -10.59
C LEU A 156 -20.03 0.19 -9.45
N LEU A 157 -20.36 0.69 -8.25
CA LEU A 157 -19.51 0.53 -7.06
C LEU A 157 -19.34 -0.95 -6.69
N PHE A 158 -20.42 -1.73 -6.71
CA PHE A 158 -20.34 -3.17 -6.47
C PHE A 158 -19.46 -3.88 -7.50
N GLU A 159 -19.54 -3.51 -8.78
CA GLU A 159 -18.67 -4.06 -9.82
C GLU A 159 -17.19 -3.78 -9.55
N LYS A 160 -16.84 -2.54 -9.13
CA LYS A 160 -15.46 -2.19 -8.77
C LYS A 160 -14.99 -2.94 -7.52
N ILE A 161 -15.86 -3.12 -6.52
CA ILE A 161 -15.56 -3.95 -5.35
C ILE A 161 -15.31 -5.39 -5.78
N ASN A 162 -16.15 -5.96 -6.64
CA ASN A 162 -15.98 -7.33 -7.16
C ASN A 162 -14.63 -7.50 -7.89
N LEU A 163 -14.27 -6.56 -8.78
CA LEU A 163 -12.95 -6.56 -9.44
C LEU A 163 -11.80 -6.52 -8.44
N LEU A 164 -11.90 -5.70 -7.39
CA LEU A 164 -10.91 -5.62 -6.33
C LEU A 164 -10.78 -6.94 -5.57
N PHE A 165 -11.89 -7.57 -5.18
CA PHE A 165 -11.88 -8.86 -4.49
C PHE A 165 -11.25 -9.96 -5.38
N ARG A 166 -11.62 -10.03 -6.66
CA ARG A 166 -10.98 -10.96 -7.61
C ARG A 166 -9.47 -10.75 -7.72
N PHE A 167 -9.01 -9.49 -7.69
CA PHE A 167 -7.59 -9.18 -7.71
C PHE A 167 -6.88 -9.60 -6.42
N LEU A 168 -7.52 -9.43 -5.25
CA LEU A 168 -6.93 -9.78 -3.96
C LEU A 168 -6.89 -11.28 -3.72
N PHE A 169 -7.92 -12.02 -4.14
CA PHE A 169 -8.07 -13.46 -3.90
C PHE A 169 -7.55 -14.35 -5.05
N ARG A 170 -6.67 -13.81 -5.90
CA ARG A 170 -6.04 -14.55 -7.00
C ARG A 170 -4.91 -15.48 -6.49
N LEU A 171 -4.53 -16.42 -7.35
CA LEU A 171 -3.39 -17.31 -7.13
C LEU A 171 -2.10 -16.50 -6.88
N GLY A 172 -1.32 -16.92 -5.89
CA GLY A 172 -0.02 -16.34 -5.55
C GLY A 172 -0.08 -15.20 -4.54
N ASN A 173 -1.26 -14.65 -4.24
CA ASN A 173 -1.39 -13.71 -3.13
C ASN A 173 -1.45 -14.48 -1.80
N THR A 174 -0.81 -13.94 -0.76
CA THR A 174 -0.99 -14.40 0.62
C THR A 174 -1.82 -13.39 1.38
N ILE A 175 -2.93 -13.85 1.96
CA ILE A 175 -3.89 -13.04 2.69
C ILE A 175 -3.83 -13.43 4.15
N PHE A 176 -3.49 -12.48 5.01
CA PHE A 176 -3.58 -12.65 6.46
C PHE A 176 -4.88 -12.04 6.96
N SER A 177 -5.65 -12.79 7.74
CA SER A 177 -6.86 -12.28 8.41
C SER A 177 -6.66 -12.29 9.92
N TRP A 178 -7.10 -11.23 10.60
CA TRP A 178 -7.08 -11.16 12.06
C TRP A 178 -8.27 -11.87 12.73
N GLY A 179 -9.35 -12.09 11.99
CA GLY A 179 -10.51 -12.85 12.46
C GLY A 179 -10.72 -14.13 11.68
N SER A 180 -11.71 -14.92 12.12
CA SER A 180 -12.06 -16.17 11.46
C SER A 180 -12.56 -15.87 10.06
N MET A 181 -11.78 -16.26 9.05
CA MET A 181 -12.10 -16.00 7.65
C MET A 181 -13.44 -16.59 7.26
N ASN A 182 -13.77 -17.80 7.75
CA ASN A 182 -15.06 -18.43 7.47
C ASN A 182 -16.23 -17.58 7.98
N THR A 183 -16.13 -17.04 9.19
CA THR A 183 -17.22 -16.25 9.79
C THR A 183 -17.30 -14.84 9.22
N GLU A 184 -16.13 -14.22 9.01
CA GLU A 184 -16.08 -12.86 8.51
C GLU A 184 -16.47 -12.87 7.04
N LEU A 185 -15.79 -13.64 6.18
CA LEU A 185 -16.00 -13.59 4.73
C LEU A 185 -17.33 -14.19 4.29
N GLN A 186 -18.12 -14.75 5.20
CA GLN A 186 -19.44 -15.29 4.88
C GLN A 186 -20.33 -14.27 4.15
N SER A 187 -20.35 -13.00 4.56
CA SER A 187 -21.15 -11.98 3.83
C SER A 187 -20.69 -11.82 2.39
N VAL A 188 -19.37 -11.81 2.21
CA VAL A 188 -18.72 -11.59 0.93
C VAL A 188 -18.97 -12.78 0.00
N ILE A 189 -18.93 -14.00 0.55
CA ILE A 189 -19.30 -15.25 -0.14
C ILE A 189 -20.77 -15.21 -0.55
N CYS A 190 -21.68 -14.86 0.37
CA CYS A 190 -23.11 -14.79 0.09
C CYS A 190 -23.48 -13.73 -0.97
N MET A 191 -22.62 -12.73 -1.17
CA MET A 191 -22.77 -11.74 -2.24
C MET A 191 -22.01 -12.09 -3.52
N ASN A 192 -21.43 -13.28 -3.63
CA ASN A 192 -20.65 -13.73 -4.80
C ASN A 192 -19.49 -12.79 -5.18
N LEU A 193 -18.89 -12.09 -4.19
CA LEU A 193 -17.72 -11.24 -4.43
C LEU A 193 -16.44 -12.07 -4.64
N PHE A 194 -16.39 -13.28 -4.09
CA PHE A 194 -15.41 -14.31 -4.46
C PHE A 194 -15.98 -15.71 -4.13
N THR A 195 -15.37 -16.75 -4.69
CA THR A 195 -15.74 -18.15 -4.46
C THR A 195 -14.82 -18.80 -3.43
N TRP A 196 -15.41 -19.56 -2.50
CA TRP A 196 -14.67 -20.44 -1.60
C TRP A 196 -14.59 -21.85 -2.20
N LEU A 197 -13.44 -22.53 -2.28
CA LEU A 197 -12.07 -22.17 -1.89
C LEU A 197 -11.46 -21.09 -2.79
N SER A 198 -10.71 -20.14 -2.19
CA SER A 198 -9.97 -19.13 -2.96
C SER A 198 -8.63 -19.68 -3.44
N LEU A 199 -8.10 -19.15 -4.55
CA LEU A 199 -6.75 -19.49 -5.03
C LEU A 199 -5.62 -18.82 -4.23
N ALA A 200 -5.94 -17.82 -3.40
CA ALA A 200 -4.97 -17.19 -2.52
C ALA A 200 -4.63 -18.08 -1.32
N LEU A 201 -3.39 -17.99 -0.83
CA LEU A 201 -3.00 -18.61 0.44
C LEU A 201 -3.61 -17.82 1.59
N LEU A 202 -4.46 -18.46 2.37
CA LEU A 202 -5.18 -17.85 3.47
C LEU A 202 -4.52 -18.22 4.80
N ILE A 203 -4.08 -17.23 5.58
CA ILE A 203 -3.46 -17.41 6.89
C ILE A 203 -4.35 -16.76 7.95
N ASN A 204 -4.92 -17.56 8.84
CA ASN A 204 -5.68 -17.10 9.98
C ASN A 204 -4.74 -16.71 11.14
N LEU A 205 -4.76 -15.45 11.55
CA LEU A 205 -3.99 -14.93 12.66
C LEU A 205 -4.80 -14.83 13.96
N GLN A 206 -6.06 -15.24 13.98
CA GLN A 206 -6.94 -15.12 15.15
C GLN A 206 -6.32 -15.73 16.41
N ASP A 207 -5.69 -16.91 16.28
CA ASP A 207 -5.07 -17.61 17.41
C ASP A 207 -3.87 -16.85 18.00
N ALA A 208 -3.24 -15.97 17.22
CA ALA A 208 -2.17 -15.09 17.70
C ALA A 208 -2.71 -13.86 18.45
N PHE A 209 -4.01 -13.52 18.32
CA PHE A 209 -4.61 -12.33 18.91
C PHE A 209 -5.98 -12.60 19.58
N PRO A 210 -6.11 -13.63 20.44
CA PRO A 210 -7.41 -14.07 20.96
C PRO A 210 -8.14 -12.98 21.76
N GLY A 211 -7.39 -12.19 22.56
CA GLY A 211 -7.95 -11.11 23.37
C GLY A 211 -8.33 -9.84 22.57
N TRP A 212 -7.77 -9.64 21.39
CA TRP A 212 -8.23 -8.55 20.50
C TRP A 212 -9.50 -8.99 19.77
N TYR A 213 -9.50 -10.20 19.20
CA TYR A 213 -10.63 -10.70 18.42
C TYR A 213 -11.92 -10.78 19.26
N SER A 214 -11.86 -11.30 20.48
CA SER A 214 -13.04 -11.36 21.37
C SER A 214 -13.66 -9.99 21.67
N ARG A 215 -12.85 -8.93 21.72
CA ARG A 215 -13.31 -7.55 21.89
C ARG A 215 -13.76 -6.89 20.59
N ALA A 216 -13.23 -7.33 19.46
CA ALA A 216 -13.50 -6.75 18.14
C ALA A 216 -14.67 -7.42 17.40
N GLN A 217 -15.19 -8.56 17.91
CA GLN A 217 -16.27 -9.29 17.27
C GLN A 217 -17.49 -8.38 17.03
N PRO A 218 -18.02 -8.34 15.80
CA PRO A 218 -19.24 -7.61 15.53
C PRO A 218 -20.39 -8.26 16.32
N PHE A 219 -21.16 -7.45 17.04
CA PHE A 219 -22.37 -7.88 17.74
C PHE A 219 -23.54 -8.24 16.81
N CYS A 220 -23.29 -8.25 15.50
CA CYS A 220 -24.26 -8.65 14.49
C CYS A 220 -23.77 -9.91 13.77
N LYS A 221 -24.63 -10.93 13.74
CA LYS A 221 -24.48 -12.00 12.75
C LYS A 221 -24.87 -11.44 11.38
N VAL A 222 -24.02 -11.70 10.40
CA VAL A 222 -24.29 -11.38 9.00
C VAL A 222 -25.52 -12.17 8.56
N CYS A 223 -26.52 -11.48 8.02
CA CYS A 223 -27.58 -12.17 7.30
C CYS A 223 -27.06 -12.55 5.92
N CYS A 224 -26.91 -13.84 5.68
CA CYS A 224 -27.01 -14.33 4.32
C CYS A 224 -28.49 -14.53 4.04
N PRO A 225 -29.01 -14.13 2.86
CA PRO A 225 -30.27 -14.68 2.40
C PRO A 225 -30.10 -16.20 2.47
N ALA A 226 -30.91 -16.86 3.30
CA ALA A 226 -30.92 -18.32 3.32
C ALA A 226 -31.08 -18.76 1.86
N GLU A 227 -30.33 -19.81 1.48
CA GLU A 227 -30.28 -20.36 0.12
C GLU A 227 -31.63 -20.18 -0.58
N LEU A 228 -31.62 -19.70 -1.83
CA LEU A 228 -32.81 -19.56 -2.68
C LEU A 228 -33.61 -20.88 -2.68
N SER A 229 -34.41 -21.13 -1.65
CA SER A 229 -35.54 -22.02 -1.71
C SER A 229 -36.45 -21.32 -2.70
N THR A 230 -36.65 -21.96 -3.84
CA THR A 230 -37.41 -21.47 -5.01
C THR A 230 -38.88 -21.13 -4.71
N THR A 231 -39.26 -21.10 -3.44
CA THR A 231 -40.56 -20.70 -2.95
C THR A 231 -40.60 -19.17 -2.85
N ILE A 232 -41.26 -18.56 -3.82
CA ILE A 232 -41.55 -17.13 -3.93
C ILE A 232 -42.34 -16.69 -2.68
N MET A 233 -41.65 -16.36 -1.59
CA MET A 233 -42.22 -15.64 -0.46
C MET A 233 -41.39 -14.40 -0.21
N SER A 234 -41.98 -13.26 -0.60
CA SER A 234 -41.62 -11.91 -0.23
C SER A 234 -41.61 -11.78 1.31
N SER A 235 -40.52 -12.15 1.95
CA SER A 235 -40.30 -11.94 3.37
C SER A 235 -39.22 -10.87 3.53
N ASN A 236 -39.58 -9.79 4.21
CA ASN A 236 -38.65 -8.74 4.59
C ASN A 236 -37.64 -9.32 5.59
N TYR A 237 -36.48 -9.74 5.11
CA TYR A 237 -35.37 -10.14 5.97
C TYR A 237 -34.82 -8.90 6.69
N SER A 238 -35.35 -8.59 7.88
CA SER A 238 -34.77 -7.55 8.74
C SER A 238 -33.68 -8.15 9.61
N CYS A 239 -32.43 -7.78 9.36
CA CYS A 239 -31.32 -8.09 10.24
C CYS A 239 -31.41 -7.23 11.50
N THR A 240 -31.66 -7.85 12.67
CA THR A 240 -31.59 -7.15 13.95
C THR A 240 -30.15 -7.11 14.43
N CYS A 241 -29.50 -5.96 14.23
CA CYS A 241 -28.23 -5.63 14.85
C CYS A 241 -28.47 -5.06 16.25
N SER A 242 -27.81 -5.62 17.27
CA SER A 242 -27.73 -4.92 18.56
C SER A 242 -26.67 -3.81 18.44
N ASN A 243 -27.07 -2.56 18.69
CA ASN A 243 -26.28 -1.34 18.43
C ASN A 243 -25.00 -1.17 19.30
N ALA A 244 -24.52 -2.22 19.96
CA ALA A 244 -23.42 -2.14 20.90
C ALA A 244 -22.05 -2.33 20.22
N SER A 245 -21.76 -1.66 19.10
CA SER A 245 -20.41 -1.72 18.53
C SER A 245 -19.40 -1.16 19.55
N PRO A 246 -18.30 -1.88 19.85
CA PRO A 246 -17.31 -1.43 20.84
C PRO A 246 -16.49 -0.23 20.35
N TYR A 247 -16.73 0.20 19.11
CA TYR A 247 -16.08 1.34 18.47
C TYR A 247 -17.02 2.53 18.26
N VAL A 248 -18.31 2.37 18.54
CA VAL A 248 -19.25 3.50 18.57
C VAL A 248 -19.24 4.01 20.00
N ASN A 249 -18.65 5.18 20.19
CA ASN A 249 -18.68 5.83 21.49
C ASN A 249 -20.16 6.04 21.86
N PRO A 250 -20.63 5.53 23.00
CA PRO A 250 -22.04 5.66 23.38
C PRO A 250 -22.48 7.12 23.57
N GLY A 251 -21.54 8.08 23.56
CA GLY A 251 -21.78 9.51 23.65
C GLY A 251 -21.95 10.27 22.33
N GLU A 252 -21.88 9.64 21.14
CA GLU A 252 -22.07 10.30 19.84
C GLU A 252 -23.45 10.02 19.23
N LYS A 253 -24.53 10.16 20.01
CA LYS A 253 -25.92 10.10 19.53
C LYS A 253 -26.57 11.47 19.45
#